data_AF-A0A1Q7JYW2-F1
#
_entry.id   AF-A0A1Q7JYW2-F1
#
_cell.length_a   1.000
_cell.length_b   1.000
_cell.length_c   1.000
_cell.angle_alpha   90.00
_cell.angle_beta   90.00
_cell.angle_gamma   90.00
#
_symmetry.space_group_name_H-M   'P 1'
#
loop_
_entity.id
_entity.type
_entity.pdbx_description
1 polymer ?
#
loop_
_entity_poly.entity_id
_entity_poly.type
_entity_poly.pdbx_seq_one_letter_code
_entity_poly.pdbx_strand_id
1 'polypeptide(L)'
;MILPQRGDVYVKCGADILLNGLKIDLKAEARCPVCGSVTRFQVIQKRIEDLTPKDPILHVVEFDMRPEHLGGVECESTHIF
;
A
#
# COMPACT_ATOMS: atom_id res chain seq x y z
N MET A 1 -13.30 3.74 2.98
CA MET A 1 -13.26 2.73 4.05
C MET A 1 -12.85 3.43 5.33
N ILE A 2 -13.61 3.25 6.43
CA ILE A 2 -13.28 3.81 7.75
C ILE A 2 -12.40 2.75 8.43
N LEU A 3 -11.13 3.07 8.69
CA LEU A 3 -10.21 2.14 9.35
C LEU A 3 -10.56 2.04 10.85
N PRO A 4 -10.56 0.82 11.45
CA PRO A 4 -10.85 0.65 12.87
C PRO A 4 -9.80 1.36 13.74
N GLN A 5 -10.23 1.86 14.90
CA GLN A 5 -9.39 2.68 15.79
C GLN A 5 -8.26 1.92 16.49
N ARG A 6 -8.29 0.57 16.50
CA ARG A 6 -7.26 -0.30 17.10
C ARG A 6 -7.20 -1.65 16.37
N GLY A 7 -5.99 -2.17 16.20
CA GLY A 7 -5.69 -3.48 15.62
C GLY A 7 -5.08 -3.42 14.22
N ASP A 8 -4.49 -4.54 13.80
CA ASP A 8 -3.89 -4.68 12.46
C ASP A 8 -4.99 -4.71 11.40
N VAL A 9 -4.83 -3.91 10.35
CA VAL A 9 -5.75 -3.88 9.20
C VAL A 9 -5.04 -4.40 7.97
N TYR A 10 -5.60 -5.45 7.39
CA TYR A 10 -5.09 -6.05 6.16
C TYR A 10 -5.72 -5.36 4.95
N VAL A 11 -4.88 -4.96 3.99
CA VAL A 11 -5.30 -4.37 2.71
C VAL A 11 -4.93 -5.30 1.56
N LYS A 12 -5.51 -5.08 0.39
CA LYS A 12 -5.34 -6.01 -0.74
C LYS A 12 -3.98 -5.88 -1.42
N CYS A 13 -3.43 -4.67 -1.51
CA CYS A 13 -2.14 -4.44 -2.16
C CYS A 13 -1.39 -3.24 -1.58
N GLY A 14 -0.15 -3.05 -2.04
CA GLY A 14 0.66 -1.92 -1.61
C GLY A 14 0.11 -0.55 -1.93
N ALA A 15 -0.56 -0.41 -3.07
CA ALA A 15 -1.19 0.85 -3.45
C ALA A 15 -2.30 1.26 -2.47
N ASP A 16 -3.07 0.30 -1.92
CA ASP A 16 -4.07 0.59 -0.88
C ASP A 16 -3.42 1.21 0.36
N ILE A 17 -2.23 0.74 0.75
CA ILE A 17 -1.48 1.31 1.88
C ILE A 17 -1.18 2.79 1.61
N LEU A 18 -0.67 3.11 0.41
CA LEU A 18 -0.35 4.49 0.05
C LEU A 18 -1.61 5.37 -0.06
N LEU A 19 -2.67 4.89 -0.70
CA LEU A 19 -3.95 5.60 -0.84
C LEU A 19 -4.61 5.86 0.52
N ASN A 20 -4.48 4.94 1.47
CA ASN A 20 -4.92 5.15 2.85
C ASN A 20 -4.02 6.16 3.58
N GLY A 21 -2.70 6.13 3.34
CA GLY A 21 -1.73 7.07 3.87
C GLY A 21 -1.93 8.53 3.42
N LEU A 22 -2.63 8.75 2.30
CA LEU A 22 -3.05 10.10 1.88
C LEU A 22 -4.17 10.68 2.76
N LYS A 23 -4.92 9.83 3.46
CA LYS A 23 -6.12 10.18 4.24
C LYS A 23 -5.84 10.18 5.73
N ILE A 24 -4.99 9.27 6.22
CA ILE A 24 -4.64 9.14 7.62
C ILE A 24 -3.15 8.85 7.79
N ASP A 25 -2.61 9.16 8.95
CA ASP A 25 -1.29 8.66 9.35
C ASP A 25 -1.39 7.16 9.68
N LEU A 26 -0.41 6.37 9.26
CA LEU A 26 -0.40 4.93 9.47
C LEU A 26 1.00 4.34 9.59
N LYS A 27 1.06 3.15 10.20
CA LYS A 27 2.23 2.26 10.13
C LYS A 27 1.89 1.12 9.19
N ALA A 28 2.83 0.78 8.33
CA ALA A 28 2.64 -0.22 7.29
C ALA A 28 3.69 -1.32 7.40
N GLU A 29 3.25 -2.53 7.14
CA GLU A 29 4.10 -3.69 6.88
C GLU A 29 3.64 -4.33 5.57
N ALA A 30 4.58 -4.63 4.70
CA ALA A 30 4.33 -5.33 3.45
C ALA A 30 5.36 -6.46 3.31
N ARG A 31 4.92 -7.61 2.81
CA ARG A 31 5.78 -8.77 2.60
C ARG A 31 5.92 -9.04 1.11
N CYS A 32 7.14 -9.10 0.63
CA CYS A 32 7.45 -9.48 -0.74
C CYS A 32 7.03 -10.94 -0.97
N PRO A 33 6.10 -11.22 -1.90
CA PRO A 33 5.64 -12.58 -2.14
C PRO A 33 6.72 -13.47 -2.80
N VAL A 34 7.76 -12.87 -3.39
CA VAL A 34 8.83 -13.59 -4.10
C VAL A 34 9.92 -14.08 -3.15
N CYS A 35 10.50 -13.20 -2.34
CA CYS A 35 11.61 -13.54 -1.45
C CYS A 35 11.25 -13.55 0.04
N GLY A 36 10.03 -13.17 0.40
CA GLY A 36 9.56 -13.16 1.78
C GLY A 36 10.08 -12.00 2.63
N SER A 37 10.91 -11.11 2.06
CA SER A 37 11.40 -9.89 2.71
C SER A 37 10.23 -9.03 3.20
N VAL A 38 10.44 -8.41 4.36
CA VAL A 38 9.43 -7.55 4.99
C VAL A 38 9.87 -6.11 4.89
N THR A 39 9.04 -5.29 4.25
CA THR A 39 9.17 -3.85 4.14
C THR A 39 8.28 -3.20 5.18
N ARG A 40 8.86 -2.32 6.02
CA ARG A 40 8.14 -1.54 7.02
C ARG A 40 8.35 -0.06 6.76
N PHE A 41 7.31 0.72 6.98
CA PHE A 41 7.37 2.17 6.87
C PHE A 41 6.22 2.83 7.62
N GLN A 42 6.31 4.14 7.77
CA GLN A 42 5.23 4.97 8.30
C GLN A 42 4.80 5.97 7.22
N VAL A 43 3.52 6.29 7.17
CA VAL A 43 3.03 7.47 6.45
C VAL A 43 2.63 8.49 7.48
N ILE A 44 3.38 9.59 7.56
CA ILE A 44 3.14 10.68 8.50
C ILE A 44 2.99 11.96 7.69
N GLN A 45 1.85 12.65 7.84
CA GLN A 45 1.57 13.88 7.09
C GLN A 45 1.76 13.71 5.58
N LYS A 46 1.32 12.58 5.03
CA LYS A 46 1.43 12.20 3.61
C LYS A 46 2.87 11.97 3.11
N ARG A 47 3.84 11.78 4.01
CA ARG A 47 5.24 11.45 3.67
C ARG A 47 5.58 10.05 4.18
N ILE A 48 6.37 9.32 3.41
CA ILE A 48 6.91 8.02 3.82
C ILE A 48 8.13 8.27 4.71
N GLU A 49 8.10 7.71 5.91
CA GLU A 49 9.16 7.80 6.92
C GLU A 49 9.59 6.38 7.37
N ASP A 50 10.79 6.26 7.93
CA ASP A 50 11.35 5.02 8.49
C ASP A 50 11.32 3.79 7.57
N LEU A 51 11.44 4.01 6.26
CA LEU A 51 11.40 2.96 5.23
C LEU A 51 12.55 1.96 5.42
N THR A 52 12.20 0.70 5.66
CA THR A 52 13.15 -0.41 5.89
C THR A 52 12.68 -1.66 5.15
N PRO A 53 13.45 -2.22 4.20
CA PRO A 53 14.75 -1.75 3.71
C PRO A 53 14.65 -0.38 3.02
N LYS A 54 15.78 0.32 2.85
CA LYS A 54 15.80 1.71 2.35
C LYS A 54 15.27 1.89 0.92
N ASP A 55 15.35 0.84 0.10
CA ASP A 55 15.01 0.89 -1.33
C ASP A 55 14.00 -0.21 -1.73
N PRO A 56 12.76 -0.22 -1.19
CA PRO A 56 11.73 -1.14 -1.64
C PRO A 56 11.12 -0.67 -2.96
N ILE A 57 10.66 -1.61 -3.78
CA ILE A 57 10.06 -1.33 -5.08
C ILE A 57 8.57 -1.60 -4.98
N LEU A 58 7.75 -0.58 -5.11
CA LEU A 58 6.31 -0.75 -5.32
C LEU A 58 6.03 -0.90 -6.81
N HIS A 59 5.52 -2.05 -7.22
CA HIS A 59 5.02 -2.26 -8.58
C HIS A 59 3.50 -2.07 -8.59
N VAL A 60 3.05 -0.99 -9.23
CA VAL A 60 1.62 -0.67 -9.43
C VAL A 60 1.26 -0.88 -10.89
N VAL A 61 0.20 -1.63 -11.14
CA VAL A 61 -0.39 -1.74 -12.48
C VAL A 61 -1.71 -0.99 -12.49
N GLU A 62 -1.79 0.04 -13.33
CA GLU A 62 -3.03 0.74 -13.63
C GLU A 62 -3.58 0.21 -14.94
N PHE A 63 -4.84 -0.25 -14.94
CA PHE A 63 -5.55 -0.62 -16.16
C PHE A 63 -6.57 0.46 -16.49
N ASP A 64 -6.73 0.73 -17.79
CA ASP A 64 -7.76 1.63 -18.32
C ASP A 64 -9.12 0.92 -18.17
N MET A 65 -9.72 1.00 -16.99
CA MET A 65 -11.04 0.44 -16.73
C MET A 65 -12.10 1.38 -17.28
N ARG A 66 -13.01 0.82 -18.08
CA ARG A 66 -14.11 1.50 -18.77
C ARG A 66 -14.84 2.51 -17.87
N PRO A 67 -15.44 3.59 -18.43
CA PRO A 67 -15.99 4.74 -17.69
C PRO A 67 -17.02 4.45 -16.57
N GLU A 68 -17.56 3.22 -16.49
CA GLU A 68 -18.48 2.78 -15.44
C GLU A 68 -17.77 2.30 -14.17
N HIS A 69 -16.45 2.05 -14.23
CA HIS A 69 -15.62 1.70 -13.09
C HIS A 69 -14.57 2.80 -12.88
N LEU A 70 -14.85 3.70 -11.95
CA LEU A 70 -13.91 4.75 -11.53
C LEU A 70 -12.55 4.11 -11.21
N GLY A 71 -11.50 4.56 -11.90
CA GLY A 71 -10.15 4.00 -11.91
C GLY A 71 -9.72 3.38 -10.59
N GLY A 72 -9.68 2.05 -10.56
CA GLY A 72 -9.25 1.26 -9.43
C GLY A 72 -7.87 0.70 -9.68
N VAL A 73 -6.98 0.79 -8.70
CA VAL A 73 -5.72 0.05 -8.74
C VAL A 73 -6.03 -1.44 -8.68
N GLU A 74 -5.52 -2.22 -9.63
CA GLU A 74 -5.71 -3.67 -9.59
C GLU A 74 -4.75 -4.28 -8.57
N CYS A 75 -5.30 -4.62 -7.41
CA CYS A 75 -4.51 -5.16 -6.32
C CYS A 75 -4.02 -6.60 -6.55
N GLU A 76 -4.66 -7.39 -7.41
CA GLU A 76 -4.20 -8.74 -7.72
C GLU A 76 -2.86 -8.74 -8.47
N SER A 77 -2.59 -7.66 -9.22
CA SER A 77 -1.38 -7.45 -10.02
C SER A 77 -0.38 -6.46 -9.38
N THR A 78 -0.71 -5.87 -8.23
CA THR A 78 0.09 -4.83 -7.55
C THR A 78 0.77 -5.40 -6.32
N HIS A 79 2.10 -5.51 -6.35
CA HIS A 79 2.91 -6.06 -5.27
C HIS A 79 3.93 -5.03 -4.75
N ILE A 80 4.18 -5.05 -3.44
CA ILE A 80 5.35 -4.39 -2.85
C ILE A 80 6.47 -5.43 -2.82
N PHE A 81 7.59 -5.09 -3.44
CA PHE A 81 8.82 -5.87 -3.47
C PHE A 81 9.88 -5.25 -2.56
#